data_AF-A0ABD0XSU6-F1
#
_entry.id   AF-A0ABD0XSU6-F1
#
_cell.length_a   1.000
_cell.length_b   1.000
_cell.length_c   1.000
_cell.angle_alpha   90.00
_cell.angle_beta   90.00
_cell.angle_gamma   90.00
#
_symmetry.space_group_name_H-M   'P 1'
#
loop_
_entity.id
_entity.type
_entity.pdbx_description
1 polymer ?
#
loop_
_entity_poly.entity_id
_entity_poly.type
_entity_poly.pdbx_seq_one_letter_code
_entity_poly.pdbx_strand_id
1 'polypeptide(L)'
;MLEVFVRPVIQIISLWSTFGSGTRLDVGSNTAPTLTVLPPSSEELSRTTTATLTCLANKGFPSDWTLSWKVDGTDKKQESSSRFLEKDGLYSWSSTLTLTAQEWTKVGEVTCETQKSSQTPVTKTLRRTDCSG
;
A
#
# COMPACT_ATOMS: atom_id res chain seq x y z
N MET A 1 -19.56 62.61 -14.27
CA MET A 1 -20.80 61.81 -14.39
C MET A 1 -20.37 60.37 -14.65
N LEU A 2 -20.83 59.42 -13.83
CA LEU A 2 -20.24 58.10 -13.54
C LEU A 2 -19.73 57.31 -14.76
N GLU A 3 -18.51 56.80 -14.66
CA GLU A 3 -18.07 55.65 -15.46
C GLU A 3 -18.78 54.39 -14.95
N VAL A 4 -19.60 53.80 -15.80
CA VAL A 4 -20.27 52.52 -15.53
C VAL A 4 -19.30 51.40 -15.86
N PHE A 5 -18.59 50.90 -14.85
CA PHE A 5 -17.82 49.65 -14.97
C PHE A 5 -18.79 48.46 -15.01
N VAL A 6 -19.12 47.99 -16.21
CA VAL A 6 -19.78 46.69 -16.38
C VAL A 6 -18.74 45.60 -16.12
N ARG A 7 -18.78 44.98 -14.94
CA ARG A 7 -17.96 43.79 -14.66
C ARG A 7 -18.52 42.62 -15.48
N PRO A 8 -17.74 41.95 -16.33
CA PRO A 8 -18.20 40.74 -16.98
C PRO A 8 -18.43 39.66 -15.92
N VAL A 9 -19.66 39.17 -15.81
CA VAL A 9 -20.03 37.99 -15.02
C VAL A 9 -19.57 36.76 -15.80
N ILE A 10 -18.26 36.57 -15.92
CA ILE A 10 -17.70 35.26 -16.23
C ILE A 10 -17.13 34.76 -14.92
N GLN A 11 -18.03 34.36 -14.03
CA GLN A 11 -17.64 33.51 -12.92
C GLN A 11 -17.28 32.17 -13.56
N ILE A 12 -15.98 31.95 -13.79
CA ILE A 12 -15.45 30.62 -14.08
C ILE A 12 -15.74 29.80 -12.83
N ILE A 13 -16.97 29.30 -12.71
CA ILE A 13 -17.34 28.23 -11.78
C ILE A 13 -16.37 27.12 -12.10
N SER A 14 -15.38 26.96 -11.24
CA SER A 14 -14.30 26.04 -11.51
C SER A 14 -14.93 24.65 -11.61
N LEU A 15 -14.75 24.01 -12.77
CA LEU A 15 -15.41 22.75 -13.15
C LEU A 15 -15.17 21.61 -12.13
N TRP A 16 -14.23 21.76 -11.19
CA TRP A 16 -14.04 20.85 -10.08
C TRP A 16 -15.27 20.70 -9.15
N SER A 17 -16.19 21.66 -9.14
CA SER A 17 -17.34 21.66 -8.22
C SER A 17 -18.54 20.91 -8.79
N THR A 18 -18.49 20.55 -10.08
CA THR A 18 -19.59 19.87 -10.77
C THR A 18 -19.38 18.36 -10.90
N PHE A 19 -18.17 17.85 -10.64
CA PHE A 19 -17.87 16.42 -10.72
C PHE A 19 -17.55 15.85 -9.33
N GLY A 20 -18.25 14.77 -8.94
CA GLY A 20 -17.94 14.01 -7.73
C GLY A 20 -16.69 13.15 -7.86
N SER A 21 -16.24 12.52 -6.76
CA SER A 21 -15.06 11.64 -6.73
C SER A 21 -15.20 10.35 -7.54
N GLY A 22 -16.39 10.07 -8.10
CA GLY A 22 -16.72 8.83 -8.77
C GLY A 22 -17.03 7.69 -7.79
N THR A 23 -17.68 6.64 -8.29
CA THR A 23 -17.94 5.40 -7.55
C THR A 23 -17.35 4.24 -8.33
N ARG A 24 -16.55 3.41 -7.67
CA ARG A 24 -16.02 2.17 -8.25
C ARG A 24 -16.87 1.00 -7.78
N LEU A 25 -17.32 0.18 -8.72
CA LEU A 25 -18.07 -1.04 -8.47
C LEU A 25 -17.24 -2.23 -8.96
N ASP A 26 -16.85 -3.11 -8.04
CA ASP A 26 -16.20 -4.39 -8.35
C ASP A 26 -17.25 -5.50 -8.26
N VAL A 27 -17.54 -6.20 -9.36
CA VAL A 27 -18.53 -7.29 -9.42
C VAL A 27 -17.82 -8.65 -9.49
N GLY A 28 -17.96 -9.47 -8.46
CA GLY A 28 -17.30 -10.77 -8.39
C GLY A 28 -17.41 -11.42 -7.01
N SER A 29 -16.78 -12.60 -6.86
CA SER A 29 -16.70 -13.30 -5.58
C SER A 29 -15.54 -12.77 -4.75
N ASN A 30 -15.75 -12.71 -3.44
CA ASN A 30 -14.75 -12.24 -2.51
C ASN A 30 -13.62 -13.28 -2.32
N THR A 31 -12.38 -12.87 -2.60
CA THR A 31 -11.19 -13.73 -2.55
C THR A 31 -10.11 -13.04 -1.74
N ALA A 32 -9.62 -13.71 -0.68
CA ALA A 32 -8.52 -13.18 0.12
C ALA A 32 -7.18 -13.30 -0.63
N PRO A 33 -6.37 -12.23 -0.68
CA PRO A 33 -5.07 -12.28 -1.34
C PRO A 33 -4.10 -13.19 -0.57
N THR A 34 -3.17 -13.79 -1.30
CA THR A 34 -2.06 -14.55 -0.73
C THR A 34 -0.88 -13.63 -0.47
N LEU A 35 -0.39 -13.59 0.76
CA LEU A 35 0.71 -12.74 1.19
C LEU A 35 2.07 -13.46 1.12
N THR A 36 3.06 -12.77 0.54
CA THR A 36 4.47 -13.14 0.54
C THR A 36 5.29 -11.95 1.01
N VAL A 37 6.16 -12.15 1.99
CA VAL A 37 7.09 -11.12 2.47
C VAL A 37 8.49 -11.51 2.05
N LEU A 38 9.17 -10.62 1.35
CA LEU A 38 10.52 -10.78 0.87
C LEU A 38 11.49 -10.03 1.80
N PRO A 39 12.57 -10.68 2.26
CA PRO A 39 13.60 -10.04 3.06
C PRO A 39 14.39 -8.99 2.28
N PRO A 40 15.12 -8.10 2.97
CA PRO A 40 16.11 -7.25 2.32
C PRO A 40 17.20 -8.08 1.66
N SER A 41 17.75 -7.58 0.56
CA SER A 41 18.87 -8.25 -0.11
C SER A 41 20.16 -8.11 0.70
N SER A 42 20.98 -9.15 0.75
CA SER A 42 22.27 -9.12 1.46
C SER A 42 23.23 -8.06 0.88
N GLU A 43 23.11 -7.78 -0.43
CA GLU A 43 23.90 -6.75 -1.09
C GLU A 43 23.51 -5.34 -0.63
N GLU A 44 22.21 -5.06 -0.48
CA GLU A 44 21.71 -3.80 0.07
C GLU A 44 22.22 -3.57 1.50
N LEU A 45 22.05 -4.57 2.37
CA LEU A 45 22.50 -4.50 3.76
C LEU A 45 24.00 -4.19 3.86
N SER A 46 24.80 -4.72 2.93
CA SER A 46 26.25 -4.53 2.91
C SER A 46 26.70 -3.20 2.31
N ARG A 47 25.95 -2.65 1.35
CA ARG A 47 26.37 -1.47 0.57
C ARG A 47 25.75 -0.16 1.05
N THR A 48 24.47 -0.17 1.43
CA THR A 48 23.69 1.05 1.67
C THR A 48 23.27 1.23 3.12
N THR A 49 23.57 0.26 4.01
CA THR A 49 23.15 0.28 5.42
C THR A 49 21.63 0.40 5.62
N THR A 50 20.86 0.10 4.58
CA THR A 50 19.39 0.07 4.55
C THR A 50 18.90 -1.37 4.41
N ALA A 51 17.68 -1.60 4.87
CA ALA A 51 17.01 -2.89 4.79
C ALA A 51 15.61 -2.66 4.20
N THR A 52 15.45 -2.95 2.91
CA THR A 52 14.17 -2.80 2.22
C THR A 52 13.41 -4.12 2.19
N LEU A 53 12.28 -4.17 2.88
CA LEU A 53 11.35 -5.30 2.84
C LEU A 53 10.24 -5.06 1.84
N THR A 54 9.81 -6.12 1.15
CA THR A 54 8.69 -6.03 0.19
C THR A 54 7.62 -7.05 0.53
N CYS A 55 6.37 -6.62 0.63
CA CYS A 55 5.20 -7.48 0.80
C CYS A 55 4.39 -7.49 -0.49
N LEU A 56 4.12 -8.69 -0.99
CA LEU A 56 3.31 -8.96 -2.17
C LEU A 56 2.01 -9.62 -1.73
N ALA A 57 0.89 -9.00 -2.05
CA ALA A 57 -0.45 -9.56 -1.88
C ALA A 57 -1.00 -9.92 -3.24
N ASN A 58 -1.12 -11.21 -3.54
CA ASN A 58 -1.46 -11.67 -4.88
C ASN A 58 -2.90 -12.21 -4.94
N LYS A 59 -3.58 -11.98 -6.07
CA LYS A 59 -4.86 -12.62 -6.42
C LYS A 59 -6.01 -12.37 -5.43
N GLY A 60 -6.15 -11.14 -4.94
CA GLY A 60 -7.27 -10.74 -4.09
C GLY A 60 -8.41 -10.09 -4.86
N PHE A 61 -9.61 -10.13 -4.28
CA PHE A 61 -10.80 -9.44 -4.79
C PHE A 61 -11.73 -9.11 -3.61
N PRO A 62 -12.41 -7.95 -3.57
CA PRO A 62 -12.43 -6.82 -4.52
C PRO A 62 -11.20 -5.91 -4.38
N SER A 63 -11.22 -4.69 -4.91
CA SER A 63 -10.04 -3.81 -4.89
C SER A 63 -9.77 -3.13 -3.53
N ASP A 64 -10.65 -3.25 -2.54
CA ASP A 64 -10.63 -2.51 -1.28
C ASP A 64 -9.76 -3.12 -0.16
N TRP A 65 -8.94 -4.12 -0.48
CA TRP A 65 -7.89 -4.60 0.43
C TRP A 65 -6.80 -3.54 0.62
N THR A 66 -6.31 -3.45 1.85
CA THR A 66 -5.25 -2.52 2.27
C THR A 66 -4.11 -3.30 2.91
N LEU A 67 -2.86 -2.98 2.55
CA LEU A 67 -1.66 -3.53 3.19
C LEU A 67 -1.21 -2.64 4.34
N SER A 68 -0.76 -3.26 5.42
CA SER A 68 -0.15 -2.63 6.59
C SER A 68 1.05 -3.44 7.07
N TRP A 69 1.93 -2.78 7.83
CA TRP A 69 3.14 -3.38 8.37
C TRP A 69 3.17 -3.26 9.88
N LYS A 70 3.65 -4.32 10.53
CA LYS A 70 3.98 -4.36 11.96
C LYS A 70 5.40 -4.87 12.13
N VAL A 71 6.18 -4.15 12.93
CA VAL A 71 7.55 -4.50 13.29
C VAL A 71 7.57 -4.77 14.79
N ASP A 72 7.86 -6.01 15.19
CA ASP A 72 7.75 -6.48 16.59
C ASP A 72 6.43 -6.05 17.25
N GLY A 73 5.32 -6.20 16.53
CA GLY A 73 3.98 -5.82 16.97
C GLY A 73 3.63 -4.33 16.88
N THR A 74 4.57 -3.46 16.53
CA THR A 74 4.33 -2.01 16.38
C THR A 74 4.01 -1.65 14.94
N ASP A 75 2.90 -0.92 14.72
CA ASP A 75 2.54 -0.45 13.38
C ASP A 75 3.61 0.46 12.77
N LYS A 76 3.96 0.18 11.51
CA LYS A 76 4.92 0.95 10.73
C LYS A 76 4.29 1.46 9.45
N LYS A 77 4.67 2.68 9.09
CA LYS A 77 4.25 3.31 7.85
C LYS A 77 5.05 2.69 6.69
N GLN A 78 4.33 2.27 5.66
CA GLN A 78 4.94 1.86 4.39
C GLN A 78 5.54 3.06 3.65
N GLU A 79 6.60 2.82 2.89
CA GLU A 79 7.24 3.84 2.06
C GLU A 79 6.50 4.01 0.73
N SER A 80 6.18 2.89 0.08
CA SER A 80 5.43 2.88 -1.17
C SER A 80 4.41 1.75 -1.19
N SER A 81 3.33 1.96 -1.94
CA SER A 81 2.34 0.93 -2.22
C SER A 81 1.78 1.06 -3.61
N SER A 82 1.63 -0.07 -4.29
CA SER A 82 1.11 -0.18 -5.65
C SER A 82 0.01 -1.21 -5.72
N ARG A 83 -0.95 -1.00 -6.63
CA ARG A 83 -2.05 -1.91 -6.92
C ARG A 83 -2.12 -2.14 -8.42
N PHE A 84 -2.33 -3.39 -8.82
CA PHE A 84 -2.47 -3.80 -10.20
C PHE A 84 -3.66 -4.75 -10.36
N LEU A 85 -4.35 -4.66 -11.50
CA LEU A 85 -5.39 -5.62 -11.90
C LEU A 85 -4.77 -6.58 -12.90
N GLU A 86 -4.73 -7.86 -12.56
CA GLU A 86 -4.19 -8.91 -13.41
C GLU A 86 -5.18 -9.32 -14.51
N LYS A 87 -4.67 -10.05 -15.52
CA LYS A 87 -5.47 -10.51 -16.67
C LYS A 87 -6.57 -11.50 -16.28
N ASP A 88 -6.43 -12.15 -15.14
CA ASP A 88 -7.42 -13.07 -14.57
C ASP A 88 -8.57 -12.33 -13.84
N GLY A 89 -8.52 -10.99 -13.77
CA GLY A 89 -9.53 -10.16 -13.11
C GLY A 89 -9.33 -10.03 -11.60
N LEU A 90 -8.22 -10.54 -11.05
CA LEU A 90 -7.88 -10.41 -9.64
C LEU A 90 -6.88 -9.28 -9.42
N TYR A 91 -6.91 -8.69 -8.23
CA TYR A 91 -6.01 -7.63 -7.84
C TYR A 91 -4.77 -8.17 -7.16
N SER A 92 -3.66 -7.49 -7.41
CA SER A 92 -2.40 -7.72 -6.71
C SER A 92 -1.84 -6.39 -6.21
N TRP A 93 -1.24 -6.43 -5.03
CA TRP A 93 -0.66 -5.26 -4.37
C TRP A 93 0.79 -5.54 -4.00
N SER A 94 1.59 -4.48 -4.01
CA SER A 94 2.94 -4.47 -3.48
C SER A 94 3.05 -3.35 -2.47
N SER A 95 3.70 -3.60 -1.35
CA SER A 95 4.04 -2.59 -0.36
C SER A 95 5.49 -2.75 0.05
N THR A 96 6.20 -1.64 0.23
CA THR A 96 7.61 -1.62 0.61
C THR A 96 7.79 -0.92 1.95
N LEU A 97 8.58 -1.54 2.83
CA LEU A 97 8.96 -0.99 4.12
C LEU A 97 10.48 -0.90 4.19
N THR A 98 11.00 0.29 4.42
CA THR A 98 12.44 0.53 4.58
C THR A 98 12.76 0.71 6.06
N LEU A 99 13.74 -0.07 6.54
CA LEU A 99 14.33 0.04 7.86
C LEU A 99 15.82 0.36 7.72
N THR A 100 16.45 0.85 8.78
CA THR A 100 17.92 0.89 8.84
C THR A 100 18.48 -0.52 9.07
N ALA A 101 19.71 -0.79 8.64
CA ALA A 101 20.37 -2.07 8.92
C ALA A 101 20.49 -2.35 10.43
N GLN A 102 20.61 -1.30 11.26
CA GLN A 102 20.63 -1.42 12.73
C GLN A 102 19.26 -1.83 13.29
N GLU A 103 18.16 -1.34 12.73
CA GLU A 103 16.82 -1.78 13.12
C GLU A 103 16.58 -3.22 12.67
N TRP A 104 16.92 -3.54 11.42
CA TRP A 104 16.76 -4.90 10.88
C TRP A 104 17.52 -5.96 11.67
N THR A 105 18.74 -5.66 12.13
CA THR A 105 19.54 -6.59 12.93
C THR A 105 18.96 -6.84 14.33
N LYS A 106 18.20 -5.88 14.87
CA LYS A 106 17.55 -5.98 16.19
C LYS A 106 16.15 -6.56 16.13
N VAL A 107 15.50 -6.49 14.95
CA VAL A 107 14.14 -6.95 14.77
C VAL A 107 14.03 -8.45 15.02
N GLY A 108 13.00 -8.85 15.76
CA GLY A 108 12.65 -10.27 15.92
C GLY A 108 11.80 -10.73 14.75
N GLU A 109 10.73 -9.99 14.47
CA GLU A 109 9.77 -10.32 13.42
C GLU A 109 9.18 -9.09 12.72
N VAL A 110 8.93 -9.26 11.43
CA VAL A 110 8.21 -8.29 10.62
C VAL A 110 6.97 -8.97 10.07
N THR A 111 5.80 -8.37 10.32
CA THR A 111 4.52 -8.87 9.86
C THR A 111 3.94 -7.91 8.84
N CYS A 112 3.63 -8.44 7.66
CA CYS A 112 2.75 -7.77 6.70
C CYS A 112 1.33 -8.27 6.92
N GLU A 113 0.39 -7.36 7.00
CA GLU A 113 -1.03 -7.65 7.19
C GLU A 113 -1.82 -7.04 6.04
N THR A 114 -2.88 -7.74 5.63
CA THR A 114 -3.88 -7.18 4.73
C THR A 114 -5.26 -7.29 5.33
N GLN A 115 -5.98 -6.17 5.29
CA GLN A 115 -7.28 -6.02 5.91
C GLN A 115 -8.29 -5.50 4.89
N LYS A 116 -9.53 -5.97 5.05
CA LYS A 116 -10.71 -5.51 4.35
C LYS A 116 -11.89 -5.51 5.32
N SER A 117 -12.75 -4.49 5.18
CA SER A 117 -13.99 -4.38 5.94
C SER A 117 -14.80 -5.67 5.82
N SER A 118 -15.20 -6.24 6.96
CA SER A 118 -15.99 -7.48 7.06
C SER A 118 -15.28 -8.78 6.69
N GLN A 119 -13.94 -8.82 6.69
CA GLN A 119 -13.17 -10.04 6.53
C GLN A 119 -12.10 -10.23 7.61
N THR A 120 -11.70 -11.49 7.81
CA THR A 120 -10.56 -11.81 8.65
C THR A 120 -9.28 -11.28 8.01
N PRO A 121 -8.43 -10.55 8.75
CA PRO A 121 -7.14 -10.13 8.26
C PRO A 121 -6.27 -11.32 7.85
N VAL A 122 -5.57 -11.20 6.73
CA VAL A 122 -4.53 -12.17 6.35
C VAL A 122 -3.20 -11.58 6.78
N THR A 123 -2.38 -12.37 7.46
CA THR A 123 -1.08 -11.95 7.96
C THR A 123 0.02 -12.87 7.45
N LYS A 124 1.20 -12.30 7.21
CA LYS A 124 2.40 -13.04 6.89
C LYS A 124 3.56 -12.46 7.68
N THR A 125 4.13 -13.29 8.54
CA THR A 125 5.27 -12.94 9.38
C THR A 125 6.55 -13.50 8.78
N LEU A 126 7.57 -12.66 8.73
CA LEU A 126 8.94 -12.99 8.37
C LEU A 126 9.81 -12.80 9.60
N ARG A 127 10.50 -13.87 10.02
CA ARG A 127 11.51 -13.77 11.08
C ARG A 127 12.88 -13.62 10.46
N ARG A 128 13.72 -12.77 11.04
CA ARG A 128 15.08 -12.56 10.56
C ARG A 128 15.90 -13.86 10.53
N THR A 129 15.63 -14.76 11.46
CA THR A 129 16.26 -16.09 11.54
C THR A 129 16.00 -16.95 10.30
N ASP A 130 14.84 -16.76 9.64
CA ASP A 130 14.46 -17.52 8.45
C ASP A 130 15.24 -17.06 7.21
N CYS A 131 15.96 -15.94 7.31
CA CYS A 131 16.71 -15.31 6.23
C CYS A 131 18.23 -15.43 6.40
N SER A 132 18.70 -16.06 7.49
CA SER A 132 20.13 -16.10 7.86
C SER A 132 20.85 -17.36 7.35
N GLY A 133 20.49 -17.84 6.14
CA GLY A 133 21.09 -19.01 5.48
C GLY A 133 22.27 -18.64 4.58
#